data_AF-A0A160U1K2-F1
#
_entry.id   AF-A0A160U1K2-F1
#
_cell.length_a   1.000
_cell.length_b   1.000
_cell.length_c   1.000
_cell.angle_alpha   90.00
_cell.angle_beta   90.00
_cell.angle_gamma   90.00
#
_symmetry.space_group_name_H-M   'P 1'
#
loop_
_entity.id
_entity.type
_entity.pdbx_description
1 polymer ?
#
loop_
_entity_poly.entity_id
_entity_poly.type
_entity_poly.pdbx_seq_one_letter_code
_entity_poly.pdbx_strand_id
1 'polypeptide(L)'
;MNALAQALSQPATLLVAALAFALGFLVRGIGLNSFSPPLMTEAQIEEALSKVTKAKWAEIDRATDDRKKILAIKLLREQTGLGLKASKEAVEARMQSRHRMRG
;
A
#
# COMPACT_ATOMS: atom_id res chain seq x y z
N MET A 1 2.97 40.71 -24.39
CA MET A 1 2.40 39.79 -23.38
C MET A 1 1.93 38.54 -24.12
N ASN A 2 2.30 37.33 -23.67
CA ASN A 2 1.92 35.99 -24.17
C ASN A 2 3.02 35.10 -24.81
N ALA A 3 4.31 35.36 -24.58
CA ALA A 3 5.38 34.41 -24.96
C ALA A 3 5.22 33.04 -24.29
N LEU A 4 4.74 33.02 -23.04
CA LEU A 4 4.44 31.78 -22.31
C LEU A 4 3.25 31.02 -22.91
N ALA A 5 2.23 31.72 -23.40
CA ALA A 5 1.08 31.07 -24.04
C ALA A 5 1.47 30.45 -25.39
N GLN A 6 2.32 31.13 -26.17
CA GLN A 6 2.85 30.59 -27.42
C GLN A 6 3.73 29.35 -27.19
N ALA A 7 4.56 29.36 -26.14
CA ALA A 7 5.40 28.21 -25.78
C ALA A 7 4.58 26.97 -25.38
N LEU A 8 3.42 27.17 -24.73
CA LEU A 8 2.49 26.08 -24.36
C LEU A 8 1.67 25.54 -25.54
N SER A 9 1.53 26.31 -26.62
CA SER A 9 0.86 25.87 -27.86
C SER A 9 1.79 25.14 -28.83
N GLN A 10 3.10 25.13 -28.58
CA GLN A 10 4.05 24.42 -29.43
C GLN A 10 4.04 22.92 -29.11
N PRO A 11 3.83 22.04 -30.12
CA PRO A 11 3.79 20.59 -29.90
C PRO A 11 5.11 20.06 -29.35
N ALA A 12 6.24 20.68 -29.70
CA ALA A 12 7.56 20.33 -29.20
C ALA A 12 7.68 20.50 -27.67
N THR A 13 7.11 21.56 -27.10
CA THR A 13 7.15 21.81 -25.66
C THR A 13 6.35 20.77 -24.89
N LEU A 14 5.19 20.36 -25.42
CA LEU A 14 4.37 19.30 -24.84
C LEU A 14 5.09 17.96 -24.87
N LEU A 15 5.80 17.63 -25.95
CA LEU A 15 6.61 16.41 -26.05
C LEU A 15 7.76 16.40 -25.03
N VAL A 16 8.49 17.51 -24.89
CA VAL A 16 9.58 17.61 -23.89
C VAL A 16 9.03 17.52 -22.46
N ALA A 17 7.90 18.19 -22.17
CA ALA A 17 7.25 18.09 -20.87
C ALA A 17 6.73 16.67 -20.59
N ALA A 18 6.13 16.01 -21.58
CA ALA A 18 5.68 14.62 -21.47
C ALA A 18 6.85 13.65 -21.27
N LEU A 19 7.96 13.85 -21.98
CA LEU A 19 9.20 13.07 -21.80
C LEU A 19 9.81 13.31 -20.43
N ALA A 20 9.90 14.56 -19.96
CA ALA A 20 10.39 14.88 -18.62
C ALA A 20 9.49 14.27 -17.54
N PHE A 21 8.18 14.30 -17.73
CA PHE A 21 7.21 13.66 -16.84
C PHE A 21 7.35 12.13 -16.86
N ALA A 22 7.47 11.52 -18.04
CA ALA A 22 7.66 10.08 -18.21
C ALA A 22 9.00 9.60 -17.62
N LEU A 23 10.06 10.40 -17.77
CA LEU A 23 11.37 10.11 -17.20
C LEU A 23 11.35 10.26 -15.68
N GLY A 24 10.67 11.29 -15.16
CA GLY A 24 10.40 11.43 -13.74
C GLY A 24 9.57 10.27 -13.17
N PHE A 25 8.60 9.78 -13.94
CA PHE A 25 7.77 8.62 -13.59
C PHE A 25 8.57 7.31 -13.67
N LEU A 26 9.54 7.20 -14.57
CA LEU A 26 10.47 6.08 -14.67
C LEU A 26 11.44 6.04 -13.47
N VAL A 27 11.99 7.19 -13.05
CA VAL A 27 12.90 7.30 -11.90
C VAL A 27 12.17 7.15 -10.56
N ARG A 28 10.94 7.67 -10.45
CA ARG A 28 10.07 7.48 -9.29
C ARG A 28 9.53 6.05 -9.17
N GLY A 29 9.65 5.26 -10.24
CA GLY A 29 8.95 4.01 -10.41
C GLY A 29 7.48 4.27 -10.71
N ILE A 30 7.04 3.81 -11.88
CA ILE A 30 5.61 3.58 -12.11
C ILE A 30 5.19 2.64 -10.98
N GLY A 31 4.29 3.08 -10.11
CA GLY A 31 3.78 2.29 -8.98
C GLY A 31 2.95 1.07 -9.39
N LEU A 32 3.32 0.39 -10.47
CA LEU A 32 3.03 -1.02 -10.71
C LEU A 32 3.90 -1.83 -9.74
N ASN A 33 3.55 -1.81 -8.46
CA ASN A 33 3.95 -2.84 -7.50
C ASN A 33 3.27 -4.19 -7.86
N SER A 34 3.27 -4.54 -9.15
CA SER A 34 2.67 -5.72 -9.76
C SER A 34 3.69 -6.84 -9.96
N PHE A 35 4.96 -6.64 -9.60
CA PHE A 35 5.84 -7.77 -9.30
C PHE A 35 5.59 -8.26 -7.87
N SER A 36 4.34 -8.65 -7.61
CA SER A 36 4.11 -9.71 -6.64
C SER A 36 4.70 -10.97 -7.28
N PRO A 37 5.80 -11.56 -6.76
CA PRO A 37 6.08 -12.97 -7.01
C PRO A 37 4.81 -13.79 -6.70
N PRO A 38 4.63 -14.98 -7.30
CA PRO A 38 3.37 -15.71 -7.30
C PRO A 38 2.82 -15.70 -5.89
N LEU A 39 1.54 -15.30 -5.79
CA LEU A 39 0.69 -15.32 -4.60
C LEU A 39 1.36 -16.14 -3.51
N MET A 40 1.91 -15.49 -2.46
CA MET A 40 2.15 -16.22 -1.21
C MET A 40 0.85 -16.99 -0.99
N THR A 41 0.94 -18.31 -1.05
CA THR A 41 -0.26 -19.14 -1.07
C THR A 41 -1.05 -18.79 0.19
N GLU A 42 -2.38 -18.88 0.15
CA GLU A 42 -3.20 -18.53 1.32
C GLU A 42 -2.70 -19.25 2.59
N ALA A 43 -2.17 -20.47 2.41
CA ALA A 43 -1.45 -21.23 3.43
C ALA A 43 -0.20 -20.53 4.01
N GLN A 44 0.65 -19.90 3.19
CA GLN A 44 1.83 -19.15 3.68
C GLN A 44 1.43 -17.89 4.43
N ILE A 45 0.34 -17.23 4.01
CA ILE A 45 -0.20 -16.07 4.74
C ILE A 45 -0.73 -16.54 6.09
N GLU A 46 -1.50 -17.62 6.13
CA GLU A 46 -2.03 -18.19 7.37
C GLU A 46 -0.92 -18.65 8.31
N GLU A 47 0.14 -19.29 7.79
CA GLU A 47 1.31 -19.66 8.59
C GLU A 47 2.05 -18.43 9.13
N ALA A 48 2.19 -17.37 8.34
CA ALA A 48 2.80 -16.13 8.81
C ALA A 48 1.92 -15.46 9.88
N LEU A 49 0.59 -15.49 9.74
CA LEU A 49 -0.35 -14.96 10.72
C LEU A 49 -0.41 -15.81 12.00
N SER A 50 -0.23 -17.13 11.91
CA SER A 50 -0.22 -18.03 13.07
C SER A 50 1.02 -17.82 13.96
N LYS A 51 2.13 -17.36 13.36
CA LYS A 51 3.34 -16.92 14.10
C LYS A 51 3.12 -15.64 14.90
N VAL A 52 2.07 -14.86 14.61
CA VAL A 52 1.77 -13.61 15.34
C VAL A 52 1.15 -13.95 16.69
N THR A 53 1.84 -13.55 17.76
CA THR A 53 1.39 -13.81 19.13
C THR A 53 0.09 -13.06 19.46
N LYS A 54 -0.70 -13.60 20.39
CA LYS A 54 -1.94 -12.97 20.88
C LYS A 54 -1.71 -11.55 21.42
N ALA A 55 -0.57 -11.31 22.06
CA ALA A 55 -0.19 -9.99 22.57
C ALA A 55 -0.01 -8.97 21.43
N LYS A 56 0.60 -9.40 20.32
CA LYS A 56 0.81 -8.54 19.15
C LYS A 56 -0.48 -8.24 18.41
N TRP A 57 -1.39 -9.22 18.33
CA TRP A 57 -2.75 -8.99 17.86
C TRP A 57 -3.50 -7.96 18.71
N ALA A 58 -3.34 -7.98 20.04
CA ALA A 58 -3.95 -6.96 20.90
C ALA A 58 -3.38 -5.55 20.63
N GLU A 59 -2.10 -5.43 20.30
CA GLU A 59 -1.49 -4.15 19.90
C GLU A 59 -2.03 -3.65 18.55
N ILE A 60 -2.16 -4.55 17.56
CA ILE A 60 -2.78 -4.26 16.26
C ILE A 60 -4.24 -3.83 16.45
N ASP A 61 -4.98 -4.50 17.33
CA ASP A 61 -6.37 -4.17 17.64
C ASP A 61 -6.48 -2.79 18.29
N ARG A 62 -5.58 -2.44 19.22
CA ARG A 62 -5.52 -1.08 19.81
C ARG A 62 -5.23 -0.01 18.76
N ALA A 63 -4.25 -0.25 17.88
CA ALA A 63 -3.93 0.68 16.80
C ALA A 63 -5.10 0.86 15.83
N THR A 64 -5.90 -0.18 15.64
CA THR A 64 -7.10 -0.18 14.81
C THR A 64 -8.25 0.60 15.44
N ASP A 65 -8.51 0.39 16.74
CA ASP A 65 -9.53 1.12 17.51
C ASP A 65 -9.17 2.63 17.59
N ASP A 66 -7.88 2.96 17.69
CA ASP A 66 -7.32 4.33 17.60
C ASP A 66 -7.43 4.98 16.20
N ARG A 67 -8.07 4.32 15.22
CA ARG A 67 -8.16 4.76 13.81
C ARG A 67 -6.80 4.86 13.10
N LYS A 68 -5.72 4.31 13.67
CA LYS A 68 -4.35 4.31 13.13
C LYS A 68 -4.10 3.07 12.27
N LYS A 69 -4.90 2.87 11.23
CA LYS A 69 -4.85 1.68 10.35
C LYS A 69 -3.47 1.44 9.70
N ILE A 70 -2.76 2.52 9.35
CA ILE A 70 -1.41 2.42 8.77
C ILE A 70 -0.42 1.82 9.79
N LEU A 71 -0.54 2.21 11.06
CA LEU A 71 0.29 1.66 12.13
C LEU A 71 -0.01 0.17 12.36
N ALA A 72 -1.29 -0.22 12.36
CA ALA A 72 -1.71 -1.62 12.46
C ALA A 72 -1.12 -2.48 11.32
N ILE A 73 -1.15 -1.99 10.09
CA ILE A 73 -0.55 -2.67 8.93
C ILE A 73 0.98 -2.76 9.10
N LYS A 74 1.64 -1.69 9.56
CA LYS A 74 3.08 -1.69 9.80
C LYS A 74 3.49 -2.73 10.86
N LEU A 75 2.78 -2.76 12.00
CA LEU A 75 3.02 -3.72 13.08
C LEU A 75 2.89 -5.16 12.59
N LEU A 76 1.89 -5.45 11.75
CA LEU A 76 1.70 -6.79 11.20
C LEU A 76 2.83 -7.15 10.22
N ARG A 77 3.24 -6.20 9.35
CA ARG A 77 4.34 -6.40 8.39
C ARG A 77 5.67 -6.68 9.06
N GLU A 78 6.00 -5.93 10.10
CA GLU A 78 7.27 -6.09 10.82
C GLU A 78 7.39 -7.46 11.50
N GLN A 79 6.27 -8.08 11.85
CA GLN A 79 6.25 -9.36 12.55
C GLN A 79 6.19 -10.56 11.61
N THR A 80 5.53 -10.41 10.47
CA THR A 80 5.24 -11.50 9.55
C THR A 80 6.08 -11.47 8.28
N GLY A 81 6.70 -10.32 7.97
CA GLY A 81 7.37 -10.10 6.69
C GLY A 81 6.42 -10.00 5.50
N LEU A 82 5.10 -9.98 5.73
CA LEU A 82 4.11 -9.97 4.66
C LEU A 82 4.20 -8.73 3.77
N GLY A 83 3.81 -8.92 2.51
CA GLY A 83 3.62 -7.83 1.56
C GLY A 83 2.55 -6.84 2.03
N LEU A 84 2.57 -5.63 1.47
CA LEU A 84 1.63 -4.56 1.84
C LEU A 84 0.16 -4.99 1.62
N LYS A 85 -0.11 -5.72 0.53
CA LYS A 85 -1.44 -6.24 0.19
C LYS A 85 -1.94 -7.23 1.26
N ALA A 86 -1.20 -8.31 1.51
CA ALA A 86 -1.59 -9.34 2.47
C ALA A 86 -1.77 -8.77 3.89
N SER A 87 -0.91 -7.84 4.28
CA SER A 87 -1.01 -7.21 5.61
C SER A 87 -2.23 -6.30 5.75
N LYS A 88 -2.57 -5.57 4.69
CA LYS A 88 -3.79 -4.77 4.66
C LYS A 88 -5.02 -5.65 4.78
N GLU A 89 -5.07 -6.72 3.98
CA GLU A 89 -6.20 -7.66 3.93
C GLU A 89 -6.41 -8.36 5.27
N ALA A 90 -5.35 -8.85 5.91
CA ALA A 90 -5.43 -9.46 7.24
C ALA A 90 -5.95 -8.50 8.32
N VAL A 91 -5.49 -7.23 8.31
CA VAL A 91 -5.99 -6.20 9.23
C VAL A 91 -7.46 -5.88 8.95
N GLU A 92 -7.85 -5.77 7.67
CA GLU A 92 -9.25 -5.50 7.27
C GLU A 92 -10.19 -6.64 7.63
N ALA A 93 -9.82 -7.90 7.37
CA ALA A 93 -10.61 -9.07 7.73
C ALA A 93 -10.83 -9.14 9.25
N ARG A 94 -9.81 -8.79 10.04
CA ARG A 94 -9.91 -8.72 11.50
C ARG A 94 -10.82 -7.57 11.95
N MET A 95 -10.69 -6.39 11.36
CA MET A 95 -11.60 -5.26 11.58
C MET A 95 -13.05 -5.63 11.31
N GLN A 96 -13.31 -6.26 10.17
CA GLN A 96 -14.66 -6.64 9.75
C GLN A 96 -15.28 -7.67 10.67
N SER A 97 -14.52 -8.70 11.04
CA SER A 97 -14.94 -9.72 12.01
C SER A 97 -15.27 -9.11 13.37
N ARG A 98 -14.47 -8.14 13.82
CA ARG A 98 -14.67 -7.40 15.07
C ARG A 98 -15.87 -6.46 15.01
N HIS A 99 -16.09 -5.78 13.89
CA HIS A 99 -17.23 -4.91 13.69
C HIS A 99 -18.54 -5.70 13.73
N ARG A 100 -18.58 -6.89 13.12
CA ARG A 100 -19.75 -7.78 13.17
C ARG A 100 -20.08 -8.25 14.59
N MET A 101 -19.07 -8.39 15.46
CA MET A 101 -19.24 -8.79 16.87
C MET A 101 -19.63 -7.65 17.81
N ARG A 102 -19.51 -6.38 17.38
CA ARG A 102 -19.81 -5.18 18.19
C ARG A 102 -21.11 -4.48 17.79
N GLY A 103 -21.74 -4.91 16.69
CA GLY A 103 -23.01 -4.40 16.18
C GLY A 103 -24.21 -5.21 16.65
#